data_AF-M3I4N6-F1
#
_entry.id   AF-M3I4N6-F1
#
_cell.length_a   1.000
_cell.length_b   1.000
_cell.length_c   1.000
_cell.angle_alpha   90.00
_cell.angle_beta   90.00
_cell.angle_gamma   90.00
#
_symmetry.space_group_name_H-M   'P 1'
#
loop_
_entity.id
_entity.type
_entity.pdbx_description
1 polymer ?
#
loop_
_entity_poly.entity_id
_entity_poly.type
_entity_poly.pdbx_seq_one_letter_code
_entity_poly.pdbx_strand_id
1 'polypeptide(L)'
;MDLDVSTKHLSVFYDVLDKFYPEWEKRTDDYFLTELSFLIREVFKSPYTDETLINNLKQSEVRKYQAELKAILNTPKEALDWILKHRMSENRRKMCETKYLRKKS
;
A
#
# COMPACT_ATOMS: atom_id res chain seq x y z
N MET A 1 -10.29 -22.33 17.92
CA MET A 1 -9.16 -21.40 18.05
C MET A 1 -9.67 -20.03 17.66
N ASP A 2 -10.12 -19.26 18.64
CA ASP A 2 -10.55 -17.89 18.44
C ASP A 2 -9.31 -17.06 18.11
N LEU A 3 -9.05 -16.89 16.80
CA LEU A 3 -8.14 -15.87 16.30
C LEU A 3 -8.73 -14.52 16.70
N ASP A 4 -8.23 -14.08 17.85
CA ASP A 4 -8.45 -12.88 18.60
C ASP A 4 -8.95 -11.71 17.73
N VAL A 5 -10.03 -11.06 18.17
CA VAL A 5 -10.54 -9.80 17.59
C VAL A 5 -9.41 -8.78 17.40
N SER A 6 -8.35 -8.90 18.21
CA SER A 6 -7.08 -8.18 18.10
C SER A 6 -6.38 -8.28 16.75
N THR A 7 -6.50 -9.34 15.93
CA THR A 7 -5.75 -9.49 14.66
C THR A 7 -6.59 -9.33 13.38
N LYS A 8 -7.91 -9.17 13.49
CA LYS A 8 -8.80 -8.94 12.32
C LYS A 8 -8.43 -7.73 11.46
N HIS A 9 -7.77 -6.74 12.06
CA HIS A 9 -7.30 -5.57 11.33
C HIS A 9 -6.09 -5.90 10.42
N LEU A 10 -5.29 -6.90 10.80
CA LEU A 10 -4.18 -7.39 9.99
C LEU A 10 -4.67 -8.21 8.80
N SER A 11 -5.75 -8.98 8.95
CA SER A 11 -6.26 -9.80 7.84
C SER A 11 -6.67 -8.93 6.65
N VAL A 12 -7.38 -7.82 6.88
CA VAL A 12 -7.76 -6.88 5.81
C VAL A 12 -6.53 -6.29 5.12
N PHE A 13 -5.48 -6.00 5.87
CA PHE A 13 -4.24 -5.47 5.31
C PHE A 13 -3.55 -6.50 4.42
N TYR A 14 -3.41 -7.75 4.87
CA TYR A 14 -2.83 -8.81 4.07
C TYR A 14 -3.70 -9.18 2.85
N ASP A 15 -5.03 -9.17 2.97
CA ASP A 15 -5.94 -9.37 1.85
C ASP A 15 -5.75 -8.31 0.74
N VAL A 16 -5.50 -7.06 1.13
CA VAL A 16 -5.14 -5.98 0.20
C VAL A 16 -3.81 -6.28 -0.49
N LEU A 17 -2.80 -6.71 0.29
CA LEU A 17 -1.50 -7.05 -0.26
C LEU A 17 -1.58 -8.21 -1.26
N ASP A 18 -2.28 -9.28 -0.91
CA ASP A 18 -2.42 -10.47 -1.76
C ASP A 18 -3.19 -10.17 -3.06
N LYS A 19 -4.23 -9.33 -2.99
CA LYS A 19 -5.04 -8.97 -4.15
C LYS A 19 -4.31 -8.05 -5.13
N PHE A 20 -3.66 -7.00 -4.61
CA PHE A 20 -3.11 -5.93 -5.46
C PHE A 20 -1.62 -6.08 -5.72
N TYR A 21 -0.88 -6.66 -4.78
CA TYR A 21 0.58 -6.80 -4.82
C TYR A 21 0.97 -8.27 -4.70
N PRO A 22 0.69 -9.11 -5.72
CA PRO A 22 1.05 -10.52 -5.67
C PRO A 22 2.56 -10.68 -5.45
N GLU A 23 2.90 -11.68 -4.62
CA GLU A 23 4.26 -11.98 -4.20
C GLU A 23 4.96 -10.88 -3.38
N TRP A 24 4.20 -9.97 -2.76
CA TRP A 24 4.76 -8.91 -1.90
C TRP A 24 5.72 -9.45 -0.82
N GLU A 25 5.47 -10.64 -0.27
CA GLU A 25 6.33 -11.31 0.72
C GLU A 25 7.76 -11.59 0.21
N LYS A 26 7.89 -11.80 -1.10
CA LYS A 26 9.18 -12.09 -1.75
C LYS A 26 9.92 -10.82 -2.17
N ARG A 27 9.25 -9.67 -2.12
CA ARG A 27 9.83 -8.39 -2.54
C ARG A 27 10.69 -7.83 -1.42
N THR A 28 11.92 -7.47 -1.77
CA THR A 28 12.84 -6.78 -0.86
C THR A 28 12.69 -5.25 -0.93
N ASP A 29 11.89 -4.75 -1.87
CA ASP A 29 11.61 -3.33 -2.03
C ASP A 29 10.32 -2.92 -1.30
N ASP A 30 10.32 -1.72 -0.73
CA ASP A 30 9.15 -1.12 -0.08
C ASP A 30 8.24 -0.38 -1.09
N TYR A 31 8.37 -0.67 -2.39
CA TYR A 31 7.67 0.09 -3.43
C TYR A 31 6.15 -0.05 -3.28
N PHE A 32 5.67 -1.27 -3.03
CA PHE A 32 4.25 -1.56 -2.83
C PHE A 32 3.65 -0.80 -1.63
N LEU A 33 4.42 -0.61 -0.55
CA LEU A 33 3.99 0.17 0.61
C LEU A 33 3.86 1.66 0.28
N THR A 34 4.71 2.17 -0.61
CA THR A 34 4.62 3.55 -1.11
C THR A 34 3.40 3.76 -2.01
N GLU A 35 3.03 2.74 -2.79
CA GLU A 35 1.80 2.77 -3.58
C GLU A 35 0.57 2.76 -2.67
N LEU A 36 0.58 1.91 -1.65
CA LEU A 36 -0.50 1.79 -0.70
C LEU A 36 -0.67 3.05 0.17
N SER A 37 0.43 3.66 0.62
CA SER A 37 0.40 4.92 1.37
C SER A 37 -0.20 6.05 0.54
N PHE A 38 0.13 6.11 -0.76
CA PHE A 38 -0.46 7.07 -1.67
C PHE A 38 -1.97 6.89 -1.79
N LEU A 39 -2.46 5.65 -1.96
CA LEU A 39 -3.90 5.40 -2.06
C LEU A 39 -4.62 5.85 -0.80
N ILE A 40 -4.10 5.46 0.38
CA ILE A 40 -4.70 5.84 1.67
C ILE A 40 -4.76 7.36 1.82
N ARG A 41 -3.68 8.08 1.50
CA ARG A 41 -3.62 9.53 1.65
C ARG A 41 -4.40 10.29 0.59
N GLU A 42 -4.13 10.03 -0.69
CA GLU A 42 -4.60 10.89 -1.78
C GLU A 42 -5.97 10.49 -2.32
N VAL A 43 -6.27 9.18 -2.32
CA VAL A 43 -7.57 8.66 -2.79
C VAL A 43 -8.59 8.64 -1.65
N PHE A 44 -8.19 8.14 -0.48
CA PHE A 44 -9.08 8.03 0.68
C PHE A 44 -8.95 9.18 1.68
N LYS A 45 -8.18 10.23 1.35
CA LYS A 45 -8.07 11.50 2.09
C LYS A 45 -7.66 11.34 3.56
N SER A 46 -6.79 10.37 3.84
CA SER A 46 -6.23 10.19 5.19
C SER A 46 -5.35 11.38 5.59
N PRO A 47 -5.43 11.88 6.85
CA PRO A 47 -4.72 13.08 7.28
C PRO A 47 -3.22 12.87 7.55
N TYR A 48 -2.72 11.64 7.42
CA TYR A 48 -1.36 11.27 7.77
C TYR A 48 -0.40 11.48 6.60
N THR A 49 0.87 11.77 6.92
CA THR A 49 1.92 11.92 5.92
C THR A 49 2.35 10.58 5.34
N ASP A 50 2.93 10.59 4.14
CA ASP A 50 3.41 9.36 3.48
C ASP A 50 4.41 8.60 4.36
N GLU A 51 5.31 9.32 5.03
CA GLU A 51 6.30 8.72 5.94
C GLU A 51 5.64 8.02 7.13
N THR A 52 4.63 8.64 7.74
CA THR A 52 3.87 8.05 8.84
C THR A 52 3.13 6.80 8.38
N LEU A 53 2.48 6.88 7.21
CA LEU A 53 1.74 5.75 6.64
C LEU A 53 2.67 4.59 6.31
N ILE A 54 3.79 4.83 5.63
CA ILE A 54 4.75 3.78 5.27
C ILE A 54 5.32 3.11 6.53
N ASN A 55 5.71 3.89 7.54
CA ASN A 55 6.23 3.32 8.79
C ASN A 55 5.19 2.47 9.51
N ASN A 56 3.94 2.92 9.57
CA ASN A 56 2.85 2.16 10.18
C ASN A 56 2.55 0.89 9.38
N LEU A 57 2.53 0.95 8.05
CA LEU A 57 2.32 -0.23 7.19
C LEU A 57 3.44 -1.25 7.35
N LYS A 58 4.71 -0.81 7.46
CA LYS A 58 5.86 -1.68 7.74
C LYS A 58 5.75 -2.41 9.07
N GLN A 59 5.31 -1.70 10.11
CA GLN A 59 5.13 -2.26 11.45
C GLN A 59 3.78 -2.97 11.62
N SER A 60 2.98 -3.06 10.56
CA SER A 60 1.63 -3.60 10.58
C SER A 60 0.68 -2.87 11.57
N GLU A 61 0.96 -1.61 11.89
CA GLU A 61 0.12 -0.72 12.71
C GLU A 61 -1.05 -0.14 11.90
N VAL A 62 -1.91 -1.02 11.38
CA VAL A 62 -2.94 -0.68 10.39
C VAL A 62 -4.34 -0.48 10.98
N ARG A 63 -4.45 -0.46 12.32
CA ARG A 63 -5.73 -0.31 13.04
C ARG A 63 -6.46 0.98 12.68
N LYS A 64 -5.72 2.06 12.50
CA LYS A 64 -6.25 3.41 12.22
C LYS A 64 -6.74 3.58 10.77
N TYR A 65 -6.39 2.66 9.87
CA TYR A 65 -6.64 2.76 8.42
C TYR A 65 -7.59 1.69 7.89
N GLN A 66 -8.36 1.05 8.78
CA GLN A 66 -9.19 -0.09 8.41
C GLN A 66 -10.31 0.26 7.44
N ALA A 67 -10.86 1.48 7.54
CA ALA A 67 -11.89 1.92 6.61
C ALA A 67 -11.31 2.11 5.21
N GLU A 68 -10.14 2.73 5.11
CA GLU A 68 -9.42 2.97 3.87
C GLU A 68 -8.95 1.65 3.24
N LEU A 69 -8.38 0.74 4.03
CA LEU A 69 -7.96 -0.58 3.54
C LEU A 69 -9.13 -1.42 3.03
N LYS A 70 -10.29 -1.40 3.71
CA LYS A 70 -11.51 -2.06 3.21
C LYS A 70 -12.01 -1.42 1.92
N ALA A 71 -11.93 -0.10 1.81
CA ALA A 71 -12.34 0.59 0.60
C ALA A 71 -11.41 0.25 -0.58
N ILE A 72 -10.09 0.17 -0.34
CA ILE A 72 -9.11 -0.34 -1.31
C ILE A 72 -9.46 -1.77 -1.72
N LEU A 73 -9.70 -2.67 -0.76
CA LEU A 73 -10.05 -4.07 -1.02
C LEU A 73 -11.28 -4.22 -1.91
N ASN A 74 -12.30 -3.37 -1.70
CA ASN A 74 -13.53 -3.38 -2.46
C ASN A 74 -13.46 -2.63 -3.81
N THR A 75 -12.39 -1.86 -4.05
CA THR A 75 -12.23 -1.15 -5.31
C THR A 75 -11.72 -2.10 -6.41
N PRO A 76 -12.21 -1.99 -7.66
CA PRO A 76 -11.66 -2.74 -8.78
C PRO A 76 -10.17 -2.47 -8.97
N LYS A 77 -9.39 -3.53 -9.22
CA LYS A 77 -7.94 -3.44 -9.39
C LYS A 77 -7.54 -2.53 -10.54
N GLU A 78 -8.30 -2.58 -11.63
CA GLU A 78 -8.10 -1.78 -12.82
C GLU A 78 -8.22 -0.28 -12.51
N ALA A 79 -9.15 0.10 -11.62
CA ALA A 79 -9.35 1.49 -11.22
C ALA A 79 -8.18 1.98 -10.36
N LEU A 80 -7.74 1.17 -9.39
CA LEU A 80 -6.57 1.50 -8.58
C LEU A 80 -5.30 1.56 -9.42
N ASP A 81 -5.07 0.59 -10.31
CA ASP A 81 -3.94 0.58 -11.24
C ASP A 81 -3.97 1.80 -12.17
N TRP A 82 -5.14 2.22 -12.62
CA TRP A 82 -5.29 3.43 -13.42
C TRP A 82 -4.89 4.67 -12.61
N ILE A 83 -5.40 4.84 -11.38
CA ILE A 83 -5.00 5.94 -10.49
C ILE A 83 -3.49 5.90 -10.23
N LEU A 84 -2.96 4.72 -9.93
CA LEU A 84 -1.54 4.48 -9.68
C LEU A 84 -0.68 4.81 -10.91
N LYS A 85 -1.16 4.56 -12.14
CA LYS A 85 -0.46 4.94 -13.37
C LYS A 85 -0.51 6.46 -13.63
N HIS A 86 -1.62 7.11 -13.30
CA HIS A 86 -1.83 8.54 -13.57
C HIS A 86 -1.33 9.46 -12.45
N ARG A 87 -1.00 8.93 -11.26
CA ARG A 87 -0.46 9.71 -10.14
C ARG A 87 0.98 10.18 -10.33
N MET A 88 1.74 9.47 -11.16
CA MET A 88 3.17 9.76 -11.35
C MET A 88 3.35 10.58 -12.62
N SER A 89 3.86 11.81 -12.47
CA SER A 89 4.56 12.43 -13.60
C SER A 89 5.77 11.57 -13.97
N GLU A 90 6.14 11.56 -15.25
CA GLU A 90 7.19 10.68 -15.80
C GLU A 90 8.51 10.75 -15.01
N ASN A 91 8.82 11.93 -14.46
CA ASN A 91 9.98 12.18 -13.59
C ASN A 91 9.87 11.48 -12.22
N ARG A 92 8.68 11.44 -11.60
CA ARG A 92 8.46 10.75 -10.32
C ARG A 92 8.52 9.24 -10.47
N ARG A 93 8.03 8.72 -11.60
CA ARG A 93 8.15 7.32 -11.97
C ARG A 93 9.63 6.90 -12.08
N LYS A 94 10.43 7.65 -12.84
CA LYS A 94 11.89 7.44 -12.93
C LYS A 94 12.58 7.52 -11.57
N MET A 95 12.20 8.46 -10.70
CA MET A 95 12.80 8.57 -9.37
C MET A 95 12.46 7.38 -8.46
N CYS A 96 11.21 6.90 -8.49
CA CYS A 96 10.81 5.73 -7.71
C CYS A 96 11.48 4.45 -8.24
N GLU A 97 11.52 4.26 -9.55
CA GLU A 97 12.23 3.14 -10.18
C GLU A 97 13.73 3.17 -9.84
N THR A 98 14.39 4.33 -9.95
CA THR A 98 15.83 4.46 -9.66
C THR A 98 16.17 4.29 -8.17
N LYS A 99 15.33 4.80 -7.27
CA LYS A 99 15.60 4.81 -5.82
C LYS A 99 15.23 3.49 -5.13
N TYR A 100 14.17 2.82 -5.57
CA TYR A 100 13.64 1.62 -4.92
C TYR A 100 13.89 0.33 -5.71
N LEU A 101 13.87 0.36 -7.03
CA LEU A 101 14.12 -0.81 -7.88
C LEU A 101 15.59 -0.93 -8.31
N ARG A 102 16.52 -0.34 -7.55
CA ARG A 102 17.98 -0.29 -7.78
C ARG A 102 18.39 -1.44 -8.71
N LYS A 103 18.47 -1.18 -10.02
CA LYS A 103 19.01 -2.16 -10.96
C LYS A 103 20.45 -2.32 -10.50
N LYS A 104 20.72 -3.41 -9.77
CA LYS A 104 22.08 -3.93 -9.63
C LYS A 104 22.48 -4.34 -11.04
N SER A 105 23.03 -3.39 -11.78
CA SER A 105 23.95 -3.71 -12.86
C SER A 105 25.21 -4.30 -12.26
#